data_AF-A0A3D1X637-F1
#
_entry.id   AF-A0A3D1X637-F1
#
_cell.length_a   1.000
_cell.length_b   1.000
_cell.length_c   1.000
_cell.angle_alpha   90.00
_cell.angle_beta   90.00
_cell.angle_gamma   90.00
#
_symmetry.space_group_name_H-M   'P 1'
#
loop_
_entity.id
_entity.type
_entity.pdbx_description
1 polymer ?
#
loop_
_entity_poly.entity_id
_entity_poly.type
_entity_poly.pdbx_seq_one_letter_code
_entity_poly.pdbx_strand_id
1 'polypeptide(L)'
;MAERRMFAKSVINSARFLTMPPSSRLLYYDLGMAADDDGVVEAFTVMRTTGAADDDLRVLVSKGFVSLLNDELVAYITDWSTNNQIRKDR
;
A
#
# COMPACT_ATOMS: atom_id res chain seq x y z
N MET A 1 -4.88 -17.37 -9.73
CA MET A 1 -5.28 -16.20 -8.93
C MET A 1 -5.13 -16.55 -7.47
N ALA A 2 -4.23 -15.87 -6.77
CA ALA A 2 -4.06 -16.06 -5.34
C ALA A 2 -4.87 -14.98 -4.61
N GLU A 3 -5.95 -15.36 -3.95
CA GLU A 3 -6.81 -14.45 -3.16
C GLU A 3 -6.18 -14.01 -1.82
N ARG A 4 -4.86 -14.13 -1.67
CA ARG A 4 -4.16 -13.86 -0.41
C ARG A 4 -3.25 -12.67 -0.57
N ARG A 5 -3.54 -11.63 0.20
CA ARG A 5 -2.66 -10.48 0.39
C ARG A 5 -1.95 -10.61 1.73
N MET A 6 -0.64 -10.47 1.71
CA MET A 6 0.22 -10.54 2.89
C MET A 6 0.92 -9.21 3.09
N PHE A 7 1.32 -8.93 4.33
CA PHE A 7 2.12 -7.75 4.68
C PHE A 7 3.33 -8.19 5.50
N ALA A 8 4.51 -7.77 5.06
CA ALA A 8 5.74 -8.14 5.73
C ALA A 8 5.89 -7.37 7.05
N LYS A 9 6.14 -8.10 8.14
CA LYS A 9 6.40 -7.50 9.45
C LYS A 9 7.57 -6.51 9.42
N SER A 10 8.56 -6.74 8.57
CA SER A 10 9.70 -5.82 8.37
C SER A 10 9.27 -4.46 7.81
N VAL A 11 8.18 -4.40 7.05
CA VAL A 11 7.62 -3.17 6.49
C VAL A 11 6.73 -2.51 7.54
N ILE A 12 5.72 -3.23 8.04
CA ILE A 12 4.68 -2.64 8.91
C ILE A 12 5.13 -2.35 10.34
N ASN A 13 6.23 -2.96 10.80
CA ASN A 13 6.85 -2.63 12.10
C ASN A 13 8.05 -1.68 11.96
N SER A 14 8.35 -1.19 10.74
CA SER A 14 9.44 -0.25 10.56
C SER A 14 9.12 1.10 11.21
N ALA A 15 10.15 1.82 11.68
CA ALA A 15 9.99 3.16 12.24
C ALA A 15 9.34 4.12 11.25
N ARG A 16 9.65 4.01 9.95
CA ARG A 16 9.08 4.87 8.91
C ARG A 16 7.55 4.68 8.80
N PHE A 17 7.07 3.45 8.98
CA PHE A 17 5.65 3.09 8.96
C PHE A 17 4.95 3.53 10.25
N LEU A 18 5.51 3.16 11.40
CA LEU A 18 4.90 3.41 12.72
C LEU A 18 4.82 4.90 13.09
N THR A 19 5.61 5.75 12.44
CA THR A 19 5.56 7.22 12.60
C THR A 19 4.49 7.90 11.74
N MET A 20 3.77 7.17 10.89
CA MET A 20 2.66 7.72 10.10
C MET A 20 1.38 7.85 10.93
N PRO A 21 0.48 8.79 10.57
CA PRO A 21 -0.88 8.81 11.09
C PRO A 21 -1.55 7.43 10.92
N PRO A 22 -2.40 7.00 11.88
CA PRO A 22 -3.13 5.75 11.77
C PRO A 22 -3.98 5.64 10.49
N SER A 23 -4.57 6.75 10.02
CA SER A 23 -5.35 6.81 8.77
C SER A 23 -4.49 6.48 7.54
N SER A 24 -3.28 7.01 7.45
CA SER A 24 -2.38 6.72 6.33
C SER A 24 -1.88 5.27 6.37
N ARG A 25 -1.64 4.73 7.58
CA ARG A 25 -1.34 3.30 7.75
C ARG A 25 -2.51 2.41 7.33
N LEU A 26 -3.76 2.81 7.64
CA LEU A 26 -4.96 2.10 7.20
C LEU A 26 -5.06 2.10 5.67
N LEU A 27 -4.91 3.27 5.04
CA LEU A 27 -4.94 3.40 3.58
C LEU A 27 -3.90 2.49 2.90
N TYR A 28 -2.70 2.34 3.47
CA TYR A 28 -1.70 1.41 2.94
C TYR A 28 -2.20 -0.05 2.88
N TYR A 29 -2.93 -0.49 3.92
CA TYR A 29 -3.52 -1.83 3.94
C TYR A 29 -4.65 -1.94 2.93
N ASP A 30 -5.53 -0.94 2.84
CA ASP A 30 -6.64 -0.93 1.89
C ASP A 30 -6.14 -0.99 0.44
N LEU A 31 -5.09 -0.22 0.12
CA LEU A 31 -4.41 -0.28 -1.18
C LEU A 31 -3.82 -1.66 -1.44
N GLY A 32 -3.13 -2.25 -0.45
CA GLY A 32 -2.56 -3.59 -0.59
C GLY A 32 -3.61 -4.69 -0.77
N MET A 33 -4.82 -4.51 -0.22
CA MET A 33 -5.94 -5.41 -0.44
C MET A 33 -6.52 -5.31 -1.85
N ALA A 34 -6.57 -4.11 -2.41
CA ALA A 34 -7.17 -3.81 -3.71
C ALA A 34 -6.21 -3.92 -4.91
N ALA A 35 -4.89 -3.96 -4.67
CA ALA A 35 -3.89 -4.05 -5.72
C ALA A 35 -4.02 -5.35 -6.54
N ASP A 36 -3.52 -5.33 -7.77
CA ASP A 36 -3.39 -6.50 -8.65
C ASP A 36 -2.17 -7.37 -8.29
N ASP A 37 -1.82 -8.35 -9.12
CA ASP A 37 -0.70 -9.27 -8.85
C ASP A 37 0.69 -8.62 -9.00
N ASP A 38 0.77 -7.48 -9.69
CA ASP A 38 2.00 -6.71 -9.90
C ASP A 38 2.15 -5.59 -8.86
N GLY A 39 1.18 -5.39 -7.98
CA GLY A 39 1.20 -4.38 -6.93
C GLY A 39 0.74 -3.00 -7.39
N VAL A 40 0.03 -2.94 -8.51
CA VAL A 40 -0.60 -1.74 -9.03
C VAL A 40 -2.04 -1.66 -8.52
N VAL A 41 -2.49 -0.46 -8.16
CA VAL A 41 -3.82 -0.21 -7.60
C VAL A 41 -4.38 1.13 -8.08
N GLU A 42 -5.69 1.17 -8.33
CA GLU A 42 -6.44 2.42 -8.51
C GLU A 42 -6.68 3.10 -7.15
N ALA A 43 -5.72 3.92 -6.70
CA ALA A 43 -5.81 4.53 -5.37
C ALA A 43 -7.02 5.47 -5.25
N PHE A 44 -7.43 6.14 -6.34
CA PHE A 44 -8.65 6.95 -6.37
C PHE A 44 -9.89 6.15 -5.95
N THR A 45 -10.09 4.97 -6.54
CA THR A 45 -11.24 4.09 -6.25
C THR A 45 -11.21 3.62 -4.79
N VAL A 46 -10.04 3.25 -4.27
CA VAL A 46 -9.88 2.83 -2.87
C VAL A 46 -10.21 3.97 -1.92
N MET A 47 -9.66 5.17 -2.14
CA MET A 47 -9.93 6.32 -1.29
C MET A 47 -11.40 6.72 -1.27
N ARG A 48 -12.10 6.62 -2.42
CA ARG A 48 -13.54 6.91 -2.50
C ARG A 48 -14.40 5.91 -1.75
N THR A 49 -13.99 4.64 -1.72
CA THR A 49 -14.76 3.58 -1.04
C THR A 49 -14.48 3.51 0.46
N THR A 50 -13.27 3.86 0.90
CA THR A 50 -12.89 3.81 2.33
C THR A 50 -13.00 5.16 3.05
N GLY A 51 -13.12 6.26 2.30
CA GLY A 51 -13.17 7.62 2.86
C GLY A 51 -11.81 8.16 3.30
N ALA A 52 -10.72 7.58 2.81
CA ALA A 52 -9.37 8.07 3.09
C ALA A 52 -9.15 9.47 2.50
N ALA A 53 -8.38 10.30 3.22
CA ALA A 53 -8.13 11.68 2.81
C ALA A 53 -6.97 11.76 1.80
N ASP A 54 -6.96 12.79 0.95
CA ASP A 54 -5.86 13.04 0.01
C ASP A 54 -4.50 13.18 0.72
N ASP A 55 -4.51 13.73 1.93
CA ASP A 55 -3.30 13.87 2.75
C ASP A 55 -2.74 12.52 3.23
N ASP A 56 -3.58 11.49 3.41
CA ASP A 56 -3.11 10.14 3.73
C ASP A 56 -2.29 9.55 2.58
N LEU A 57 -2.75 9.73 1.34
CA LEU A 57 -2.03 9.30 0.15
C LEU A 57 -0.72 10.09 0.00
N ARG A 58 -0.73 11.40 0.23
CA ARG A 58 0.50 12.23 0.21
C ARG A 58 1.53 11.78 1.24
N VAL A 59 1.09 11.37 2.44
CA VAL A 59 1.99 10.81 3.46
C VAL A 59 2.64 9.52 2.94
N LEU A 60 1.86 8.60 2.35
CA LEU A 60 2.38 7.36 1.78
C LEU A 60 3.39 7.61 0.66
N VAL A 61 3.09 8.56 -0.23
CA VAL A 61 3.99 8.96 -1.32
C VAL A 61 5.28 9.57 -0.77
N SER A 62 5.19 10.54 0.14
CA SER A 62 6.38 11.22 0.68
C SER A 62 7.30 10.30 1.47
N LYS A 63 6.75 9.26 2.12
CA LYS A 63 7.51 8.23 2.84
C LYS A 63 7.94 7.05 1.96
N GLY A 64 7.55 7.07 0.68
CA GLY A 64 7.96 6.11 -0.33
C GLY A 64 7.33 4.72 -0.18
N PHE A 65 6.14 4.62 0.43
CA PHE A 65 5.36 3.37 0.50
C PHE A 65 4.53 3.11 -0.76
N VAL A 66 4.24 4.19 -1.50
CA VAL A 66 3.46 4.17 -2.73
C VAL A 66 4.09 5.16 -3.71
N SER A 67 4.09 4.84 -4.99
CA SER A 67 4.45 5.76 -6.07
C SER A 67 3.24 5.97 -6.97
N LEU A 68 2.89 7.22 -7.27
CA LEU A 68 1.89 7.50 -8.30
C LEU A 68 2.50 7.23 -9.68
N LEU A 69 1.72 6.57 -10.53
CA LEU A 69 2.09 6.23 -11.90
C LEU A 69 1.52 7.22 -12.91
N ASN A 70 0.43 7.91 -12.57
CA ASN A 70 -0.23 8.91 -13.40
C ASN A 70 -1.04 9.92 -12.54
N ASP A 71 -1.62 10.90 -13.22
CA ASP A 71 -2.47 11.94 -12.60
C ASP A 71 -3.86 11.43 -12.17
N GLU A 72 -4.25 10.23 -12.61
CA GLU A 72 -5.52 9.56 -12.25
C GLU A 72 -5.41 8.76 -10.93
N LEU A 73 -4.31 8.95 -10.21
CA LEU A 73 -3.99 8.26 -8.95
C LEU A 73 -3.95 6.74 -9.08
N VAL A 74 -3.50 6.23 -10.22
CA VAL A 74 -3.01 4.86 -10.32
C VAL A 74 -1.67 4.82 -9.60
N ALA A 75 -1.47 3.83 -8.72
CA ALA A 75 -0.35 3.81 -7.81
C ALA A 75 0.30 2.43 -7.74
N TYR A 76 1.61 2.40 -7.52
CA TYR A 76 2.40 1.21 -7.28
C TYR A 76 2.79 1.13 -5.81
N ILE A 77 2.56 -0.03 -5.18
CA ILE A 77 2.99 -0.31 -3.80
C ILE A 77 4.47 -0.71 -3.82
N THR A 78 5.33 0.15 -3.28
CA THR A 78 6.79 0.00 -3.43
C THR A 78 7.35 -1.25 -2.74
N ASP A 79 6.73 -1.67 -1.64
CA ASP A 79 7.11 -2.88 -0.89
C ASP A 79 6.33 -4.14 -1.35
N TRP A 80 5.64 -4.10 -2.50
CA TRP A 80 4.74 -5.18 -2.94
C TRP A 80 5.38 -6.57 -2.93
N SER A 81 6.56 -6.68 -3.54
CA SER A 81 7.30 -7.94 -3.61
C SER A 81 7.68 -8.44 -2.21
N THR A 82 8.14 -7.56 -1.32
CA THR A 82 8.47 -7.89 0.06
C THR A 82 7.24 -8.39 0.83
N ASN A 83 6.09 -7.78 0.58
CA ASN A 83 4.81 -8.12 1.20
C ASN A 83 4.26 -9.46 0.74
N ASN A 84 4.24 -9.71 -0.58
CA ASN A 84 3.49 -10.82 -1.18
C ASN A 84 4.36 -11.97 -1.70
N GLN A 85 5.69 -11.90 -1.56
CA GLN A 85 6.56 -13.02 -1.90
C GLN A 85 6.49 -14.11 -0.83
N ILE A 86 5.90 -15.26 -1.19
CA ILE A 86 6.04 -16.49 -0.40
C ILE A 86 7.46 -17.02 -0.60
N ARG A 87 8.29 -16.88 0.43
CA ARG A 87 9.59 -17.56 0.51
C ARG A 87 9.36 -19.08 0.49
N LYS A 88 9.95 -19.77 -0.50
CA LYS A 88 9.81 -21.23 -0.67
C LYS A 88 10.53 -22.04 0.41
N ASP A 89 11.37 -21.40 1.21
CA ASP A 89 12.28 -21.98 2.20
C ASP A 89 11.77 -21.92 3.64
N ARG A 90 10.47 -21.66 3.88
CA ARG A 90 9.82 -21.79 5.19
C ARG A 90 8.60 -22.69 5.16
#